data_AF-A0A3A9STJ1-F1
#
_entry.id   AF-A0A3A9STJ1-F1
#
_cell.length_a   1.000
_cell.length_b   1.000
_cell.length_c   1.000
_cell.angle_alpha   90.00
_cell.angle_beta   90.00
_cell.angle_gamma   90.00
#
_symmetry.space_group_name_H-M   'P 1'
#
loop_
_entity.id
_entity.type
_entity.pdbx_description
1 polymer ?
#
loop_
_entity_poly.entity_id
_entity_poly.type
_entity_poly.pdbx_seq_one_letter_code
_entity_poly.pdbx_strand_id
1 'polypeptide(L)'
;MQSAKLHFSQSENNYQIKEAYKTLRSNIEFSGQNVRVISVTSCTPGEGKTTVAMALARAFAEAGKKTVLVDADMRKSVLVGRYRTGSVRLGLTHCLVGRERLSSVICETDTPNLYVVFAGPVPPNPSELLGGRIFGKVLENMKQVFDYVIIDTPPLGSVIDAAVVAKQCDGTVMVIESNAISYRFAQRVKDQLDKAGAKMLGVVLNKVDISGKGYYGHYGSYYGKYYGKYYGKYYGNGDDGVDIPSPPRPSSSVADIEPDDDDLDELNYLAGVTRKD
;
A
#
# COMPACT_ATOMS: atom_id res chain seq x y z
N MET A 1 -16.67 13.66 0.82
CA MET A 1 -16.35 12.36 1.43
C MET A 1 -17.62 11.82 2.05
N GLN A 2 -17.79 10.51 2.12
CA GLN A 2 -18.93 9.93 2.87
C GLN A 2 -18.63 10.03 4.37
N SER A 3 -19.57 10.54 5.17
CA SER A 3 -19.46 10.61 6.63
C SER A 3 -19.64 9.23 7.28
N ALA A 4 -18.71 8.33 7.00
CA ALA A 4 -18.56 7.03 7.63
C ALA A 4 -17.11 6.89 8.08
N LYS A 5 -16.85 7.12 9.39
CA LYS A 5 -15.55 6.78 9.98
C LYS A 5 -15.49 5.27 10.16
N LEU A 6 -14.59 4.65 9.42
CA LEU A 6 -14.40 3.21 9.43
C LEU A 6 -13.37 2.82 10.48
N HIS A 7 -13.72 1.86 11.33
CA HIS A 7 -12.79 1.36 12.34
C HIS A 7 -11.88 0.29 11.77
N PHE A 8 -10.65 0.69 11.40
CA PHE A 8 -9.58 -0.17 10.92
C PHE A 8 -8.64 -0.65 12.03
N SER A 9 -8.94 -0.29 13.29
CA SER A 9 -8.35 -0.85 14.51
C SER A 9 -8.46 -2.38 14.60
N GLN A 10 -7.51 -3.09 13.99
CA GLN A 10 -7.13 -4.43 14.42
C GLN A 10 -5.91 -4.36 15.34
N SER A 11 -6.09 -4.88 16.54
CA SER A 11 -5.10 -4.96 17.63
C SER A 11 -4.14 -6.13 17.46
N GLU A 12 -3.53 -6.29 16.28
CA GLU A 12 -2.40 -7.21 16.13
C GLU A 12 -1.15 -6.59 16.76
N ASN A 13 -0.97 -6.87 18.05
CA ASN A 13 0.22 -6.53 18.83
C ASN A 13 1.44 -7.42 18.50
N ASN A 14 1.53 -7.94 17.27
CA ASN A 14 2.72 -8.63 16.80
C ASN A 14 3.70 -7.63 16.15
N TYR A 15 4.69 -7.21 16.94
CA TYR A 15 5.77 -6.32 16.50
C TYR A 15 6.46 -6.81 15.21
N GLN A 16 6.66 -8.13 15.06
CA GLN A 16 7.34 -8.71 13.89
C GLN A 16 6.54 -8.50 12.59
N ILE A 17 5.21 -8.59 12.67
CA ILE A 17 4.32 -8.34 11.53
C ILE A 17 4.33 -6.84 11.17
N LYS A 18 4.33 -5.93 12.16
CA LYS A 18 4.44 -4.49 11.92
C LYS A 18 5.76 -4.11 11.26
N GLU A 19 6.89 -4.64 11.73
CA GLU A 19 8.19 -4.40 11.10
C GLU A 19 8.26 -4.98 9.67
N ALA A 20 7.68 -6.16 9.41
CA ALA A 20 7.59 -6.71 8.05
C ALA A 20 6.83 -5.78 7.08
N TYR A 21 5.72 -5.16 7.51
CA TYR A 21 5.00 -4.19 6.69
C TYR A 21 5.74 -2.84 6.53
N LYS A 22 6.50 -2.39 7.54
CA LYS A 22 7.41 -1.25 7.40
C LYS A 22 8.52 -1.54 6.38
N THR A 23 9.12 -2.74 6.42
CA THR A 23 10.13 -3.17 5.44
C THR A 23 9.53 -3.22 4.03
N LEU A 24 8.32 -3.76 3.87
CA LEU A 24 7.61 -3.77 2.58
C LEU A 24 7.39 -2.35 2.05
N ARG A 25 6.95 -1.42 2.92
CA ARG A 25 6.80 0.00 2.58
C ARG A 25 8.11 0.61 2.09
N SER A 26 9.19 0.49 2.87
CA SER A 26 10.50 1.05 2.48
C SER A 26 11.02 0.48 1.16
N ASN A 27 10.84 -0.83 0.91
CA ASN A 27 11.24 -1.45 -0.36
C ASN A 27 10.46 -0.89 -1.57
N ILE A 28 9.20 -0.52 -1.38
CA ILE A 28 8.38 0.15 -2.39
C ILE A 28 8.85 1.60 -2.58
N GLU A 29 9.16 2.33 -1.50
CA GLU A 29 9.72 3.69 -1.57
C GLU A 29 11.06 3.70 -2.34
N PHE A 30 11.92 2.70 -2.13
CA PHE A 30 13.16 2.50 -2.90
C PHE A 30 12.95 2.07 -4.36
N SER A 31 11.74 1.67 -4.76
CA SER A 31 11.41 1.34 -6.17
C SER A 31 11.24 2.58 -7.07
N GLY A 32 11.31 3.78 -6.49
CA GLY A 32 11.38 5.07 -7.17
C GLY A 32 10.22 6.01 -6.80
N GLN A 33 10.51 7.32 -6.72
CA GLN A 33 9.54 8.36 -6.30
C GLN A 33 8.27 8.44 -7.17
N ASN A 34 8.34 7.96 -8.42
CA ASN A 34 7.21 7.92 -9.35
C ASN A 34 6.28 6.71 -9.15
N VAL A 35 6.59 5.78 -8.22
CA VAL A 35 5.77 4.59 -7.94
C VAL A 35 4.74 4.92 -6.86
N ARG A 36 3.60 5.53 -7.24
CA ARG A 36 2.58 6.01 -6.28
C ARG A 36 1.26 5.23 -6.33
N VAL A 37 0.88 4.71 -7.50
CA VAL A 37 -0.26 3.80 -7.68
C VAL A 37 0.23 2.36 -7.75
N ILE A 38 -0.15 1.54 -6.77
CA ILE A 38 0.37 0.19 -6.58
C ILE A 38 -0.79 -0.80 -6.48
N SER A 39 -0.88 -1.73 -7.44
CA SER A 39 -1.81 -2.86 -7.33
C SER A 39 -1.25 -3.99 -6.48
N VAL A 40 -2.11 -4.61 -5.69
CA VAL A 40 -1.85 -5.84 -4.94
C VAL A 40 -2.76 -6.93 -5.47
N THR A 41 -2.16 -8.01 -5.95
CA THR A 41 -2.88 -9.20 -6.47
C THR A 41 -2.33 -10.48 -5.84
N SER A 42 -2.91 -11.63 -6.17
CA SER A 42 -2.41 -12.95 -5.76
C SER A 42 -2.65 -13.99 -6.85
N CYS A 43 -2.07 -15.18 -6.70
CA CYS A 43 -2.23 -16.29 -7.63
C CYS A 43 -3.63 -16.92 -7.54
N THR A 44 -4.16 -17.08 -6.32
CA THR A 44 -5.44 -17.74 -6.01
C THR A 44 -6.23 -16.97 -4.94
N PRO A 45 -7.53 -17.24 -4.77
CA PRO A 45 -8.31 -16.70 -3.66
C PRO A 45 -7.79 -17.21 -2.31
N GLY A 46 -7.72 -16.35 -1.30
CA GLY A 46 -7.43 -16.73 0.10
C GLY A 46 -5.99 -16.50 0.58
N GLU A 47 -5.07 -16.13 -0.31
CA GLU A 47 -3.64 -15.90 0.02
C GLU A 47 -3.37 -14.66 0.88
N GLY A 48 -4.40 -13.85 1.17
CA GLY A 48 -4.32 -12.71 2.08
C GLY A 48 -4.02 -11.35 1.43
N LYS A 49 -4.11 -11.25 0.09
CA LYS A 49 -3.95 -10.00 -0.69
C LYS A 49 -4.56 -8.75 -0.04
N THR A 50 -5.82 -8.83 0.40
CA THR A 50 -6.58 -7.73 1.01
C THR A 50 -6.01 -7.30 2.36
N THR A 51 -5.51 -8.26 3.15
CA THR A 51 -4.83 -7.98 4.42
C THR A 51 -3.49 -7.28 4.17
N VAL A 52 -2.70 -7.77 3.19
CA VAL A 52 -1.42 -7.16 2.82
C VAL A 52 -1.62 -5.74 2.26
N ALA A 53 -2.58 -5.54 1.36
CA ALA A 53 -2.89 -4.24 0.76
C ALA A 53 -3.31 -3.21 1.82
N MET A 54 -4.17 -3.60 2.76
CA MET A 54 -4.62 -2.76 3.85
C MET A 54 -3.50 -2.44 4.85
N ALA A 55 -2.69 -3.44 5.24
CA ALA A 55 -1.57 -3.24 6.15
C ALA A 55 -0.46 -2.37 5.52
N LEU A 56 -0.23 -2.50 4.21
CA LEU A 56 0.66 -1.62 3.45
C LEU A 56 0.13 -0.18 3.39
N ALA A 57 -1.16 0.01 3.07
CA ALA A 57 -1.79 1.33 3.07
C ALA A 57 -1.71 2.00 4.45
N ARG A 58 -1.93 1.23 5.51
CA ARG A 58 -1.73 1.67 6.90
C ARG A 58 -0.27 2.01 7.21
N ALA A 59 0.70 1.21 6.76
CA ALA A 59 2.12 1.47 7.00
C ALA A 59 2.62 2.77 6.32
N PHE A 60 2.04 3.15 5.18
CA PHE A 60 2.24 4.47 4.56
C PHE A 60 1.55 5.59 5.35
N ALA A 61 0.29 5.40 5.76
CA ALA A 61 -0.44 6.38 6.56
C ALA A 61 0.22 6.69 7.92
N GLU A 62 0.70 5.66 8.62
CA GLU A 62 1.49 5.76 9.85
C GLU A 62 2.88 6.40 9.63
N ALA A 63 3.36 6.46 8.38
CA ALA A 63 4.56 7.21 7.99
C ALA A 63 4.28 8.69 7.66
N GLY A 64 3.05 9.17 7.89
CA GLY A 64 2.63 10.52 7.53
C GLY A 64 2.23 10.70 6.07
N LYS A 65 2.20 9.63 5.25
CA LYS A 65 1.82 9.72 3.83
C LYS A 65 0.31 9.61 3.67
N LYS A 66 -0.31 10.59 3.01
CA LYS A 66 -1.74 10.62 2.75
C LYS A 66 -2.11 9.54 1.73
N THR A 67 -2.76 8.48 2.20
CA THR A 67 -2.86 7.20 1.49
C THR A 67 -4.31 6.76 1.33
N VAL A 68 -4.68 6.29 0.13
CA VAL A 68 -5.99 5.68 -0.13
C VAL A 68 -5.87 4.21 -0.50
N LEU A 69 -6.67 3.36 0.15
CA LEU A 69 -6.90 1.97 -0.24
C LEU A 69 -8.13 1.91 -1.15
N VAL A 70 -7.97 1.37 -2.36
CA VAL A 70 -9.02 1.21 -3.36
C VAL A 70 -9.34 -0.27 -3.54
N ASP A 71 -10.60 -0.62 -3.34
CA ASP A 71 -11.13 -1.96 -3.57
C ASP A 71 -11.58 -2.10 -5.03
N ALA A 72 -10.73 -2.71 -5.85
CA ALA A 72 -11.03 -3.06 -7.24
C ALA A 72 -11.48 -4.54 -7.38
N ASP A 73 -11.65 -5.28 -6.29
CA ASP A 73 -12.25 -6.62 -6.29
C ASP A 73 -13.78 -6.54 -6.37
N MET A 74 -14.26 -6.00 -7.49
CA MET A 74 -15.70 -5.81 -7.76
C MET A 74 -16.49 -7.12 -7.83
N ARG A 75 -15.83 -8.28 -7.93
CA ARG A 75 -16.49 -9.58 -7.97
C ARG A 75 -16.73 -10.17 -6.59
N LYS A 76 -15.75 -10.04 -5.68
CA LYS A 76 -15.84 -10.62 -4.34
C LYS A 76 -15.09 -9.78 -3.30
N SER A 77 -15.48 -8.50 -3.19
CA SER A 77 -14.97 -7.58 -2.16
C SER A 77 -15.01 -8.21 -0.78
N VAL A 78 -13.82 -8.43 -0.22
CA VAL A 78 -13.64 -8.87 1.17
C VAL A 78 -13.76 -7.68 2.12
N LEU A 79 -13.52 -6.45 1.64
CA LEU A 79 -13.55 -5.22 2.42
C LEU A 79 -14.98 -4.87 2.89
N VAL A 80 -15.98 -4.96 2.01
CA VAL A 80 -17.39 -4.71 2.38
C VAL A 80 -17.86 -5.67 3.50
N GLY A 81 -17.50 -6.96 3.40
CA GLY A 81 -17.84 -7.96 4.40
C GLY A 81 -17.12 -7.78 5.74
N ARG A 82 -15.83 -7.40 5.73
CA ARG A 82 -15.03 -7.20 6.95
C ARG A 82 -15.49 -6.02 7.80
N TYR A 83 -15.86 -4.90 7.18
CA TYR A 83 -16.14 -3.65 7.90
C TYR A 83 -17.63 -3.37 8.15
N ARG A 84 -18.51 -4.37 7.89
CA ARG A 84 -19.96 -4.30 8.12
C ARG A 84 -20.55 -2.94 7.71
N THR A 85 -20.25 -2.53 6.48
CA THR A 85 -20.29 -1.14 6.03
C THR A 85 -21.71 -0.61 5.76
N GLY A 86 -22.69 -0.87 6.64
CA GLY A 86 -24.11 -0.50 6.45
C GLY A 86 -24.37 0.99 6.23
N SER A 87 -23.40 1.84 6.59
CA SER A 87 -23.41 3.30 6.33
C SER A 87 -22.79 3.70 4.98
N VAL A 88 -21.97 2.86 4.37
CA VAL A 88 -21.30 3.15 3.08
C VAL A 88 -22.22 2.73 1.94
N ARG A 89 -22.69 3.71 1.15
CA ARG A 89 -23.63 3.47 0.05
C ARG A 89 -22.99 3.64 -1.33
N LEU A 90 -21.97 4.48 -1.42
CA LEU A 90 -21.27 4.77 -2.68
C LEU A 90 -19.89 4.11 -2.70
N GLY A 91 -19.36 3.88 -3.90
CA GLY A 91 -18.12 3.10 -4.12
C GLY A 91 -17.66 3.18 -5.57
N LEU A 92 -16.51 2.59 -5.88
CA LEU A 92 -15.79 2.70 -7.15
C LEU A 92 -16.69 2.49 -8.37
N THR A 93 -17.55 1.46 -8.39
CA THR A 93 -18.51 1.21 -9.48
C THR A 93 -19.34 2.45 -9.82
N HIS A 94 -19.82 3.21 -8.81
CA HIS A 94 -20.63 4.42 -9.04
C HIS A 94 -19.85 5.53 -9.75
N CYS A 95 -18.54 5.67 -9.50
CA CYS A 95 -17.68 6.59 -10.24
C CYS A 95 -17.40 6.09 -11.66
N LEU A 96 -17.14 4.79 -11.84
CA LEU A 96 -16.82 4.24 -13.17
C LEU A 96 -18.01 4.26 -14.14
N VAL A 97 -19.25 4.17 -13.63
CA VAL A 97 -20.46 4.39 -14.44
C VAL A 97 -20.89 5.87 -14.51
N GLY A 98 -20.07 6.79 -14.03
CA GLY A 98 -20.30 8.25 -14.13
C GLY A 98 -21.47 8.80 -13.28
N ARG A 99 -21.99 8.02 -12.32
CA ARG A 99 -23.11 8.44 -11.45
C ARG A 99 -22.65 9.31 -10.28
N GLU A 100 -21.42 9.11 -9.80
CA GLU A 100 -20.90 9.80 -8.62
C GLU A 100 -19.50 10.37 -8.81
N ARG A 101 -19.20 11.44 -8.07
CA ARG A 101 -17.87 12.06 -8.04
C ARG A 101 -16.91 11.25 -7.16
N LEU A 102 -15.62 11.28 -7.48
CA LEU A 102 -14.58 10.61 -6.66
C LEU A 102 -14.62 11.07 -5.18
N SER A 103 -14.83 12.36 -4.94
CA SER A 103 -14.98 12.91 -3.59
C SER A 103 -16.24 12.42 -2.86
N SER A 104 -17.26 11.93 -3.57
CA SER A 104 -18.46 11.29 -2.98
C SER A 104 -18.22 9.85 -2.54
N VAL A 105 -17.20 9.14 -3.07
CA VAL A 105 -16.99 7.71 -2.74
C VAL A 105 -15.89 7.46 -1.71
N ILE A 106 -14.98 8.42 -1.52
CA ILE A 106 -13.92 8.35 -0.50
C ILE A 106 -14.52 8.41 0.91
N CYS A 107 -14.14 7.42 1.73
CA CYS A 107 -14.41 7.33 3.17
C CYS A 107 -13.14 7.61 3.99
N GLU A 108 -13.32 8.20 5.16
CA GLU A 108 -12.24 8.36 6.16
C GLU A 108 -12.18 7.13 7.09
N THR A 109 -11.02 6.90 7.69
CA THR A 109 -10.84 5.84 8.69
C THR A 109 -10.57 6.44 10.07
N ASP A 110 -10.53 5.58 11.10
CA ASP A 110 -10.01 5.93 12.43
C ASP A 110 -8.48 6.07 12.47
N THR A 111 -7.78 5.70 11.38
CA THR A 111 -6.34 5.84 11.23
C THR A 111 -6.03 7.16 10.50
N PRO A 112 -5.26 8.10 11.10
CA PRO A 112 -4.86 9.34 10.45
C PRO A 112 -4.19 9.08 9.10
N ASN A 113 -4.42 9.96 8.13
CA ASN A 113 -3.91 9.88 6.75
C ASN A 113 -4.38 8.66 5.91
N LEU A 114 -5.18 7.73 6.46
CA LEU A 114 -5.70 6.57 5.74
C LEU A 114 -7.16 6.78 5.32
N TYR A 115 -7.41 6.58 4.02
CA TYR A 115 -8.71 6.69 3.37
C TYR A 115 -9.05 5.41 2.61
N VAL A 116 -10.33 5.17 2.34
CA VAL A 116 -10.80 3.96 1.64
C VAL A 116 -11.84 4.29 0.58
N VAL A 117 -11.77 3.60 -0.55
CA VAL A 117 -12.84 3.53 -1.57
C VAL A 117 -13.21 2.06 -1.75
N PHE A 118 -14.45 1.69 -1.38
CA PHE A 118 -14.98 0.33 -1.57
C PHE A 118 -15.40 0.10 -3.02
N ALA A 119 -15.48 -1.17 -3.45
CA ALA A 119 -15.90 -1.50 -4.81
C ALA A 119 -17.31 -0.95 -5.14
N GLY A 120 -18.25 -1.06 -4.19
CA GLY A 120 -19.66 -0.76 -4.42
C GLY A 120 -20.41 -1.97 -5.02
N PRO A 121 -21.56 -1.76 -5.68
CA PRO A 121 -22.33 -2.86 -6.27
C PRO A 121 -21.54 -3.55 -7.39
N VAL A 122 -21.73 -4.87 -7.53
CA VAL A 122 -21.12 -5.68 -8.58
C VAL A 122 -21.68 -5.26 -9.95
N PRO A 123 -20.85 -4.74 -10.88
CA PRO A 123 -21.29 -4.44 -12.24
C PRO A 123 -21.34 -5.71 -13.10
N PRO A 124 -22.11 -5.73 -14.20
CA PRO A 124 -22.14 -6.88 -15.11
C PRO A 124 -20.80 -7.10 -15.85
N ASN A 125 -20.02 -6.04 -16.04
CA ASN A 125 -18.76 -6.01 -16.80
C ASN A 125 -17.58 -5.39 -16.02
N PRO A 126 -17.09 -6.00 -14.92
CA PRO A 126 -16.02 -5.43 -14.09
C PRO A 126 -14.73 -5.11 -14.85
N SER A 127 -14.28 -6.04 -15.71
CA SER A 127 -13.02 -5.94 -16.46
C SER A 127 -13.01 -4.74 -17.41
N GLU A 128 -14.15 -4.45 -18.04
CA GLU A 128 -14.29 -3.34 -19.00
C GLU A 128 -14.30 -1.99 -18.30
N LEU A 129 -14.98 -1.88 -17.15
CA LEU A 129 -14.99 -0.67 -16.34
C LEU A 129 -13.59 -0.36 -15.79
N LEU A 130 -12.89 -1.39 -15.27
CA LEU A 130 -11.52 -1.27 -14.77
C LEU A 130 -10.50 -1.00 -15.89
N GLY A 131 -10.72 -1.51 -17.10
CA GLY A 131 -9.88 -1.23 -18.28
C GLY A 131 -10.22 0.07 -19.01
N GLY A 132 -11.32 0.73 -18.63
CA GLY A 132 -11.84 1.90 -19.30
C GLY A 132 -11.08 3.18 -18.95
N ARG A 133 -11.11 4.16 -19.88
CA ARG A 133 -10.51 5.50 -19.71
C ARG A 133 -10.98 6.24 -18.45
N ILE A 134 -12.13 5.87 -17.89
CA ILE A 134 -12.68 6.46 -16.65
C ILE A 134 -11.86 6.00 -15.44
N PHE A 135 -11.42 4.73 -15.38
CA PHE A 135 -10.61 4.22 -14.27
C PHE A 135 -9.24 4.91 -14.25
N GLY A 136 -8.55 5.00 -15.40
CA GLY A 136 -7.31 5.79 -15.52
C GLY A 136 -7.48 7.25 -15.06
N LYS A 137 -8.56 7.94 -15.45
CA LYS A 137 -8.88 9.29 -14.95
C LYS A 137 -9.12 9.34 -13.43
N VAL A 138 -9.72 8.30 -12.84
CA VAL A 138 -9.91 8.20 -11.39
C VAL A 138 -8.55 8.05 -10.69
N LEU A 139 -7.65 7.22 -11.20
CA LEU A 139 -6.29 7.06 -10.67
C LEU A 139 -5.48 8.36 -10.75
N GLU A 140 -5.51 9.04 -11.89
CA GLU A 140 -4.79 10.31 -12.06
C GLU A 140 -5.33 11.40 -11.12
N ASN A 141 -6.66 11.47 -10.92
CA ASN A 141 -7.25 12.36 -9.91
C ASN A 141 -6.86 11.97 -8.47
N MET A 142 -6.70 10.68 -8.16
CA MET A 142 -6.17 10.24 -6.86
C MET A 142 -4.70 10.64 -6.67
N LYS A 143 -3.84 10.51 -7.70
CA LYS A 143 -2.42 10.93 -7.68
C LYS A 143 -2.21 12.44 -7.40
N GLN A 144 -3.24 13.28 -7.59
CA GLN A 144 -3.20 14.72 -7.24
C GLN A 144 -3.55 15.00 -5.77
N VAL A 145 -4.18 14.05 -5.07
CA VAL A 145 -4.77 14.26 -3.74
C VAL A 145 -4.13 13.37 -2.66
N PHE A 146 -3.50 12.28 -3.07
CA PHE A 146 -2.85 11.27 -2.22
C PHE A 146 -1.39 11.07 -2.64
N ASP A 147 -0.53 10.85 -1.66
CA ASP A 147 0.87 10.46 -1.87
C ASP A 147 0.94 9.04 -2.43
N TYR A 148 0.07 8.15 -1.96
CA TYR A 148 -0.01 6.75 -2.37
C TYR A 148 -1.45 6.27 -2.57
N VAL A 149 -1.63 5.41 -3.58
CA VAL A 149 -2.89 4.74 -3.93
C VAL A 149 -2.62 3.25 -3.97
N ILE A 150 -3.11 2.51 -2.99
CA ILE A 150 -2.97 1.06 -2.91
C ILE A 150 -4.26 0.42 -3.44
N ILE A 151 -4.16 -0.47 -4.43
CA ILE A 151 -5.34 -1.09 -5.06
C ILE A 151 -5.39 -2.58 -4.73
N ASP A 152 -6.38 -3.02 -3.96
CA ASP A 152 -6.70 -4.45 -3.81
C ASP A 152 -7.43 -4.92 -5.08
N THR A 153 -6.91 -5.96 -5.72
CA THR A 153 -7.43 -6.51 -6.99
C THR A 153 -7.83 -7.97 -6.78
N PRO A 154 -8.70 -8.58 -7.62
CA PRO A 154 -8.99 -10.00 -7.50
C PRO A 154 -7.74 -10.87 -7.77
N PRO A 155 -7.75 -12.18 -7.44
CA PRO A 155 -6.64 -13.07 -7.74
C PRO A 155 -6.50 -13.28 -9.25
N LEU A 156 -5.33 -12.99 -9.79
CA LEU A 156 -5.07 -12.98 -11.24
C LEU A 156 -5.20 -14.36 -11.88
N GLY A 157 -4.83 -15.43 -11.17
CA GLY A 157 -5.02 -16.80 -11.65
C GLY A 157 -6.49 -17.25 -11.76
N SER A 158 -7.45 -16.40 -11.35
CA SER A 158 -8.89 -16.65 -11.51
C SER A 158 -9.55 -15.73 -12.55
N VAL A 159 -9.18 -14.44 -12.61
CA VAL A 159 -9.77 -13.45 -13.53
C VAL A 159 -8.74 -12.41 -14.00
N ILE A 160 -8.88 -11.96 -15.25
CA ILE A 160 -7.93 -11.03 -15.88
C ILE A 160 -7.99 -9.59 -15.33
N ASP A 161 -9.05 -9.25 -14.58
CA ASP A 161 -9.30 -7.92 -14.01
C ASP A 161 -8.06 -7.33 -13.31
N ALA A 162 -7.31 -8.14 -12.58
CA ALA A 162 -6.10 -7.71 -11.89
C ALA A 162 -4.98 -7.28 -12.84
N ALA A 163 -4.81 -7.93 -13.99
CA ALA A 163 -3.83 -7.52 -15.00
C ALA A 163 -4.27 -6.24 -15.73
N VAL A 164 -5.58 -6.07 -15.94
CA VAL A 164 -6.17 -4.86 -16.53
C VAL A 164 -5.97 -3.63 -15.62
N VAL A 165 -6.13 -3.81 -14.30
CA VAL A 165 -5.78 -2.80 -13.30
C VAL A 165 -4.27 -2.57 -13.25
N ALA A 166 -3.48 -3.64 -13.13
CA ALA A 166 -2.02 -3.57 -12.98
C ALA A 166 -1.30 -2.84 -14.13
N LYS A 167 -1.84 -2.92 -15.35
CA LYS A 167 -1.36 -2.16 -16.51
C LYS A 167 -1.48 -0.63 -16.34
N GLN A 168 -2.41 -0.16 -15.52
CA GLN A 168 -2.65 1.27 -15.25
C GLN A 168 -2.01 1.73 -13.93
N CYS A 169 -1.31 0.84 -13.22
CA CYS A 169 -0.57 1.15 -12.00
C CYS A 169 0.89 1.48 -12.32
N ASP A 170 1.53 2.27 -11.46
CA ASP A 170 2.97 2.53 -11.53
C ASP A 170 3.80 1.31 -11.09
N GLY A 171 3.17 0.36 -10.37
CA GLY A 171 3.76 -0.94 -10.03
C GLY A 171 2.77 -1.96 -9.47
N THR A 172 3.18 -3.23 -9.39
CA THR A 172 2.39 -4.34 -8.86
C THR A 172 3.17 -5.19 -7.86
N VAL A 173 2.52 -5.52 -6.75
CA VAL A 173 2.98 -6.49 -5.75
C VAL A 173 2.13 -7.76 -5.87
N MET A 174 2.79 -8.92 -6.01
CA MET A 174 2.12 -10.21 -6.03
C MET A 174 2.23 -10.88 -4.65
N VAL A 175 1.11 -11.20 -4.03
CA VAL A 175 1.05 -11.92 -2.76
C VAL A 175 0.95 -13.42 -3.05
N ILE A 176 1.79 -14.22 -2.38
CA ILE A 176 1.81 -15.67 -2.49
C ILE A 176 1.71 -16.29 -1.10
N GLU A 177 0.85 -17.29 -0.92
CA GLU A 177 0.75 -18.07 0.30
C GLU A 177 1.86 -19.12 0.40
N SER A 178 2.62 -19.06 1.49
CA SER A 178 3.72 -19.98 1.79
C SER A 178 3.24 -21.43 1.77
N ASN A 179 3.99 -22.30 1.08
CA ASN A 179 3.72 -23.73 0.90
C ASN A 179 2.38 -24.13 0.23
N ALA A 180 1.54 -23.18 -0.19
CA ALA A 180 0.27 -23.47 -0.88
C ALA A 180 0.39 -23.39 -2.42
N ILE A 181 1.27 -22.53 -2.95
CA ILE A 181 1.42 -22.31 -4.39
C ILE A 181 2.71 -22.95 -4.94
N SER A 182 2.58 -23.72 -6.02
CA SER A 182 3.75 -24.22 -6.76
C SER A 182 4.47 -23.08 -7.48
N TYR A 183 5.81 -23.10 -7.45
CA TYR A 183 6.65 -22.13 -8.16
C TYR A 183 6.26 -21.97 -9.64
N ARG A 184 5.95 -23.09 -10.32
CA ARG A 184 5.53 -23.08 -11.74
C ARG A 184 4.20 -22.36 -11.97
N PHE A 185 3.27 -22.39 -11.01
CA PHE A 185 2.02 -21.62 -11.10
C PHE A 185 2.28 -20.13 -10.86
N ALA A 186 3.07 -19.78 -9.85
CA ALA A 186 3.48 -18.40 -9.61
C ALA A 186 4.19 -17.76 -10.82
N GLN A 187 5.07 -18.50 -11.50
CA GLN A 187 5.70 -18.05 -12.75
C GLN A 187 4.67 -17.77 -13.85
N ARG A 188 3.66 -18.65 -14.04
CA ARG A 188 2.59 -18.39 -15.03
C ARG A 188 1.75 -17.14 -14.71
N VAL A 189 1.53 -16.85 -13.44
CA VAL A 189 0.82 -15.64 -12.99
C VAL A 189 1.69 -14.39 -13.21
N LYS A 190 3.01 -14.48 -12.96
CA LYS A 190 3.97 -13.45 -13.37
C LYS A 190 3.92 -13.20 -14.88
N ASP A 191 3.99 -14.26 -15.70
CA ASP A 191 3.97 -14.14 -17.16
C ASP A 191 2.72 -13.42 -17.68
N GLN A 192 1.58 -13.54 -16.97
CA GLN A 192 0.35 -12.81 -17.30
C GLN A 192 0.45 -11.31 -17.00
N LEU A 193 1.10 -10.92 -15.89
CA LEU A 193 1.41 -9.51 -15.59
C LEU A 193 2.38 -8.91 -16.61
N ASP A 194 3.45 -9.64 -16.95
CA ASP A 194 4.43 -9.22 -17.94
C ASP A 194 3.76 -9.00 -19.31
N LYS A 195 2.92 -9.95 -19.76
CA LYS A 195 2.15 -9.84 -21.02
C LYS A 195 1.13 -8.71 -21.03
N ALA A 196 0.61 -8.31 -19.87
CA ALA A 196 -0.25 -7.14 -19.76
C ALA A 196 0.54 -5.81 -19.80
N GLY A 197 1.87 -5.85 -19.68
CA GLY A 197 2.73 -4.68 -19.57
C GLY A 197 2.78 -4.07 -18.16
N ALA A 198 2.42 -4.83 -17.13
CA ALA A 198 2.46 -4.36 -15.75
C ALA A 198 3.89 -4.41 -15.17
N LYS A 199 4.33 -3.35 -14.49
CA LYS A 199 5.62 -3.31 -13.80
C LYS A 199 5.54 -4.09 -12.49
N MET A 200 6.14 -5.27 -12.42
CA MET A 200 6.29 -6.00 -11.15
C MET A 200 7.32 -5.33 -10.25
N LEU A 201 6.92 -4.98 -9.03
CA LEU A 201 7.82 -4.46 -7.98
C LEU A 201 8.45 -5.60 -7.17
N GLY A 202 7.69 -6.68 -6.95
CA GLY A 202 8.17 -7.83 -6.19
C GLY A 202 7.03 -8.74 -5.70
N VAL A 203 7.40 -9.63 -4.77
CA VAL A 203 6.53 -10.66 -4.21
C VAL A 203 6.49 -10.55 -2.70
N VAL A 204 5.30 -10.69 -2.10
CA VAL A 204 5.12 -10.86 -0.65
C VAL A 204 4.78 -12.32 -0.37
N LEU A 205 5.67 -13.03 0.32
CA LEU A 205 5.39 -14.37 0.82
C LEU A 205 4.62 -14.24 2.14
N ASN A 206 3.35 -14.65 2.13
CA ASN A 206 2.41 -14.50 3.25
C ASN A 206 2.15 -15.84 3.96
N LYS A 207 1.64 -15.78 5.20
CA LYS A 207 1.37 -16.94 6.08
C LYS A 207 2.60 -17.84 6.29
N VAL A 208 3.80 -17.24 6.33
CA VAL A 208 5.04 -17.97 6.65
C VAL A 208 4.99 -18.46 8.10
N ASP A 209 5.27 -19.74 8.32
CA ASP A 209 5.49 -20.27 9.67
C ASP A 209 6.89 -19.86 10.16
N ILE A 210 6.91 -18.99 11.16
CA ILE A 210 8.12 -18.47 11.82
C ILE A 210 8.45 -19.29 13.09
N SER A 211 7.57 -20.22 13.51
CA SER A 211 7.73 -21.02 14.73
C SER A 211 8.59 -22.28 14.55
N GLY A 212 8.64 -22.82 13.32
CA GLY A 212 9.43 -24.01 13.00
C GLY A 212 10.96 -23.78 13.03
N LYS A 213 11.74 -24.85 13.27
CA LYS A 213 13.23 -24.85 13.23
C LYS A 213 13.84 -24.67 11.83
N GLY A 214 13.08 -24.14 10.87
CA GLY A 214 13.52 -23.93 9.49
C GLY A 214 14.25 -22.60 9.28
N TYR A 215 14.69 -22.36 8.04
CA TYR A 215 15.39 -21.15 7.60
C TYR A 215 14.71 -19.84 8.08
N TYR A 216 13.38 -19.74 7.90
CA TYR A 216 12.60 -18.57 8.31
C TYR A 216 12.47 -18.41 9.82
N GLY A 217 12.40 -19.50 10.59
CA GLY A 217 12.35 -19.43 12.06
C GLY A 217 13.69 -19.02 12.68
N HIS A 218 14.82 -19.42 12.09
CA HIS A 218 16.13 -18.89 12.48
C HIS A 218 16.24 -17.38 12.21
N TYR A 219 15.82 -16.91 11.03
CA TYR A 219 15.87 -15.49 10.68
C TYR A 219 14.93 -14.64 11.56
N GLY A 220 13.69 -15.10 11.77
CA GLY A 220 12.71 -14.45 12.64
C GLY A 220 13.11 -14.45 14.11
N SER A 221 13.70 -15.54 14.62
CA SER A 221 14.23 -15.59 15.99
C SER A 221 15.44 -14.67 16.16
N TYR A 222 16.30 -14.53 15.15
CA TYR A 222 17.45 -13.63 15.19
C TYR A 222 17.01 -12.16 15.21
N TYR A 223 16.25 -11.71 14.21
CA TYR A 223 15.75 -10.33 14.14
C TYR A 223 14.85 -9.98 15.34
N GLY A 224 13.95 -10.89 15.73
CA GLY A 224 13.05 -10.68 16.88
C GLY A 224 13.80 -10.55 18.20
N LYS A 225 14.88 -11.31 18.42
CA LYS A 225 15.72 -11.18 19.64
C LYS A 225 16.62 -9.94 19.59
N TYR A 226 17.19 -9.61 18.44
CA TYR A 226 18.12 -8.48 18.31
C TYR A 226 17.38 -7.14 18.48
N TYR A 227 16.35 -6.90 17.66
CA TYR A 227 15.60 -5.64 17.69
C TYR A 227 14.60 -5.57 18.85
N GLY A 228 14.03 -6.70 19.29
CA GLY A 228 13.16 -6.75 20.46
C GLY A 228 13.88 -6.37 21.76
N LYS A 229 15.14 -6.80 21.96
CA LYS A 229 15.95 -6.34 23.09
C LYS A 229 16.40 -4.89 22.97
N TYR A 230 16.70 -4.42 21.76
CA TYR A 230 17.11 -3.04 21.55
C TYR A 230 15.95 -2.07 21.83
N TYR A 231 14.82 -2.19 21.12
CA TYR A 231 13.71 -1.23 21.27
C TYR A 231 12.87 -1.44 22.53
N GLY A 232 12.76 -2.67 23.04
CA GLY A 232 12.07 -2.94 24.31
C GLY A 232 12.70 -2.24 25.52
N LYS A 233 13.96 -1.81 25.42
CA LYS A 233 14.66 -1.09 26.49
C LYS A 233 14.42 0.43 26.47
N TYR A 234 13.95 1.00 25.36
CA TYR A 234 13.70 2.45 25.20
C TYR A 234 12.23 2.84 25.39
N TYR A 235 11.29 1.91 25.18
CA TYR A 235 9.85 2.14 25.36
C TYR A 235 9.24 1.33 26.53
N GLY A 236 10.09 0.70 27.36
CA GLY A 236 9.68 -0.26 28.37
C GLY A 236 9.23 0.33 29.72
N ASN A 237 9.60 1.57 30.02
CA ASN A 237 9.17 2.31 31.21
C ASN A 237 8.64 3.68 30.78
N GLY A 238 7.49 4.08 31.34
CA GLY A 238 7.03 5.48 31.31
C GLY A 238 7.76 6.33 32.36
N ASP A 239 7.65 7.64 32.20
CA ASP A 239 8.35 8.69 32.97
C ASP A 239 9.88 8.52 33.05
N ASP A 240 10.58 9.21 32.16
CA ASP A 240 11.33 10.42 32.52
C ASP A 240 11.96 11.05 31.27
N GLY A 241 12.17 12.37 31.29
CA GLY A 241 12.78 13.08 30.16
C GLY A 241 14.26 12.77 30.02
N VAL A 242 14.64 11.98 29.00
CA VAL A 242 16.04 11.63 28.72
C VAL A 242 16.40 11.97 27.27
N ASP A 243 17.49 12.70 27.11
CA ASP A 243 18.05 13.11 25.83
C ASP A 243 18.46 11.89 24.99
N ILE A 244 18.02 11.83 23.73
CA ILE A 244 18.27 10.66 22.87
C ILE A 244 19.60 10.85 22.14
N PRO A 245 20.66 10.07 22.43
CA PRO A 245 21.93 10.22 21.72
C PRO A 245 21.75 9.86 20.25
N SER A 246 22.15 10.77 19.37
CA SER A 246 22.15 10.53 17.92
C SER A 246 23.04 9.33 17.55
N PRO A 247 22.65 8.50 16.57
CA PRO A 247 23.47 7.38 16.12
C PRO A 247 24.83 7.88 15.60
N PRO A 248 25.91 7.08 15.78
CA PRO A 248 27.23 7.46 15.28
C PRO A 248 27.18 7.63 13.76
N ARG A 249 27.71 8.75 13.26
CA ARG A 249 27.85 9.00 11.81
C ARG A 249 28.77 7.91 11.22
N PRO A 250 28.46 7.39 10.02
CA PRO A 250 29.36 6.46 9.34
C PRO A 250 30.71 7.13 9.08
N SER A 251 31.80 6.36 9.20
CA SER A 251 33.17 6.86 9.04
C SER A 251 33.43 7.41 7.64
N SER A 252 33.94 8.63 7.56
CA SER A 252 34.26 9.34 6.32
C SER A 252 35.31 8.60 5.48
N SER A 253 34.87 8.10 4.32
CA SER A 253 35.74 7.64 3.23
C SER A 253 35.03 7.72 1.87
N VAL A 254 34.25 8.79 1.68
CA VAL A 254 33.86 9.30 0.36
C VAL A 254 34.32 10.74 0.34
N ALA A 255 35.13 11.11 -0.64
CA ALA A 255 35.74 12.43 -0.72
C ALA A 255 34.69 13.52 -0.94
N ASP A 256 34.97 14.69 -0.36
CA ASP A 256 34.13 15.87 -0.46
C ASP A 256 34.01 16.33 -1.93
N ILE A 257 32.77 16.52 -2.37
CA ILE A 257 32.43 17.33 -3.55
C ILE A 257 31.44 18.37 -3.02
N GLU A 258 31.93 19.56 -2.73
CA GLU A 258 31.08 20.72 -2.45
C GLU A 258 30.41 21.15 -3.76
N PRO A 259 29.09 21.39 -3.79
CA PRO A 259 28.44 22.06 -4.91
C PRO A 259 28.70 23.57 -4.82
N ASP A 260 29.04 24.18 -5.95
CA ASP A 260 29.33 25.62 -6.06
C ASP A 260 28.10 26.51 -5.66
N ASP A 261 28.38 27.66 -5.05
CA ASP A 261 27.38 28.57 -4.43
C ASP A 261 26.50 29.36 -5.42
N ASP A 262 26.60 29.14 -6.74
CA ASP A 262 25.99 30.00 -7.78
C ASP A 262 24.56 29.59 -8.23
N ASP A 263 24.02 28.45 -7.80
CA ASP A 263 22.71 27.93 -8.26
C ASP A 263 21.49 28.37 -7.39
N LEU A 264 21.63 29.36 -6.49
CA LEU A 264 20.61 29.71 -5.50
C LEU A 264 19.55 30.77 -5.92
N ASP A 265 19.65 31.39 -7.11
CA ASP A 265 18.86 32.59 -7.44
C ASP A 265 17.66 32.43 -8.42
N GLU A 266 17.39 31.25 -9.00
CA GLU A 266 16.28 31.08 -9.97
C GLU A 266 14.91 30.61 -9.39
N LEU A 267 14.79 30.37 -8.07
CA LEU A 267 13.50 29.96 -7.46
C LEU A 267 12.61 31.14 -7.01
N ASN A 268 12.98 32.38 -7.33
CA ASN A 268 12.28 33.59 -6.91
C ASN A 268 11.63 34.39 -8.07
N TYR A 269 10.92 33.76 -9.02
CA TYR A 269 9.97 34.50 -9.87
C TYR A 269 8.89 33.62 -10.52
N LEU A 270 7.79 33.33 -9.80
CA LEU A 270 6.45 33.05 -10.38
C LEU A 270 5.36 33.10 -9.29
N ALA A 271 5.10 34.32 -8.80
CA ALA A 271 4.10 34.59 -7.76
C ALA A 271 2.67 34.75 -8.31
N GLY A 272 1.70 34.46 -7.44
CA GLY A 272 0.31 34.98 -7.46
C GLY A 272 -0.73 33.88 -7.19
N VAL A 273 -1.73 33.99 -6.31
CA VAL A 273 -2.44 35.10 -5.66
C VAL A 273 -3.16 34.51 -4.41
N THR A 274 -3.23 35.05 -3.19
CA THR A 274 -2.80 36.32 -2.54
C THR A 274 -2.76 36.14 -1.01
N ARG A 275 -2.15 37.07 -0.25
CA ARG A 275 -2.45 37.24 1.20
C ARG A 275 -3.82 37.90 1.40
N LYS A 276 -4.46 37.65 2.55
CA LYS A 276 -5.50 38.51 3.12
C LYS A 276 -4.96 39.12 4.41
N ASP A 277 -5.10 40.44 4.51
CA ASP A 277 -5.47 41.11 5.76
C ASP A 277 -7.01 41.24 5.77
#